data_AF-A0A5S9P1Z3-F1
#
_entry.id   AF-A0A5S9P1Z3-F1
#
_cell.length_a   1.000
_cell.length_b   1.000
_cell.length_c   1.000
_cell.angle_alpha   90.00
_cell.angle_beta   90.00
_cell.angle_gamma   90.00
#
_symmetry.space_group_name_H-M   'P 1'
#
loop_
_entity.id
_entity.type
_entity.pdbx_description
1 polymer ?
#
loop_
_entity_poly.entity_id
_entity_poly.type
_entity_poly.pdbx_seq_one_letter_code
_entity_poly.pdbx_strand_id
1 'polypeptide(L)'
;MNKNLTTTVIATLLITACNASDDPADSSEDVSTASMSAEFTALQTTKRLVMAAEFKQGDKALTLANTDRVSASALGKDFTFKKLGSKSQPVYNAQEDTDDDTSSVTFTLTRSALSSEHISAVNMPSGFDISAPSGDSTISPNDGKILLVWSNNGFLSNRLVINYAYRCSLGSTTIASTAREVTADDGNHEVDLATIFQGQNFNRCDDFDIAIQRERRGTLSSDFRSGSITGVQLRTVTNIRLTNIR
;
A
#
# COMPACT_ATOMS: atom_id res chain seq x y z
N MET A 1 20.18 2.67 -26.39
CA MET A 1 18.73 2.94 -26.34
C MET A 1 18.27 2.70 -24.92
N ASN A 2 18.12 3.78 -24.14
CA ASN A 2 17.70 3.73 -22.74
C ASN A 2 16.22 3.38 -22.66
N LYS A 3 15.91 2.14 -22.33
CA LYS A 3 14.58 1.77 -21.84
C LYS A 3 14.57 2.00 -20.34
N ASN A 4 14.24 3.22 -19.93
CA ASN A 4 13.76 3.46 -18.57
C ASN A 4 12.38 2.81 -18.47
N LEU A 5 12.33 1.50 -18.21
CA LEU A 5 11.15 0.92 -17.58
C LEU A 5 11.26 1.32 -16.11
N THR A 6 10.61 2.42 -15.76
CA THR A 6 10.22 2.70 -14.39
C THR A 6 9.25 1.57 -14.02
N THR A 7 9.78 0.46 -13.49
CA THR A 7 8.98 -0.60 -12.89
C THR A 7 8.27 0.05 -11.72
N THR A 8 7.08 0.54 -12.03
CA THR A 8 6.18 1.09 -11.04
C THR A 8 5.73 -0.13 -10.28
N VAL A 9 6.46 -0.48 -9.21
CA VAL A 9 5.91 -1.26 -8.10
C VAL A 9 4.88 -0.32 -7.46
N ILE A 10 3.77 -0.10 -8.17
CA ILE A 10 2.48 0.08 -7.54
C ILE A 10 2.43 -1.16 -6.67
N ALA A 11 2.64 -0.97 -5.37
CA ALA A 11 1.97 -1.81 -4.41
C ALA A 11 0.53 -1.76 -4.84
N THR A 12 0.14 -2.76 -5.63
CA THR A 12 -1.24 -3.05 -5.93
C THR A 12 -1.76 -3.35 -4.55
N LEU A 13 -2.27 -2.33 -3.87
CA LEU A 13 -3.51 -2.48 -3.12
C LEU A 13 -4.34 -3.33 -4.06
N LEU A 14 -4.41 -4.62 -3.74
CA LEU A 14 -5.22 -5.60 -4.45
C LEU A 14 -6.65 -5.12 -4.21
N ILE A 15 -7.05 -4.11 -4.98
CA ILE A 15 -8.44 -3.83 -5.26
C ILE A 15 -8.82 -5.04 -6.10
N THR A 16 -9.36 -6.06 -5.44
CA THR A 16 -10.05 -7.15 -6.09
C THR A 16 -11.15 -6.53 -6.94
N ALA A 17 -10.84 -6.23 -8.20
CA ALA A 17 -11.81 -6.02 -9.25
C ALA A 17 -12.41 -7.40 -9.57
N CYS A 18 -13.18 -7.94 -8.61
CA CYS A 18 -14.13 -8.99 -8.90
C CYS A 18 -15.12 -8.38 -9.89
N ASN A 19 -15.34 -9.05 -11.03
CA ASN A 19 -16.22 -8.63 -12.12
C ASN A 19 -17.45 -7.86 -11.60
N ALA A 20 -17.39 -6.53 -11.62
CA ALA A 20 -18.50 -5.71 -11.22
C ALA A 20 -19.49 -5.69 -12.38
N SER A 21 -20.76 -5.99 -12.10
CA SER A 21 -21.83 -5.55 -12.97
C SER A 21 -21.70 -4.04 -13.17
N ASP A 22 -21.98 -3.55 -14.39
CA ASP A 22 -22.01 -2.12 -14.72
C ASP A 22 -23.20 -1.38 -14.06
N ASP A 23 -23.70 -1.89 -12.94
CA ASP A 23 -24.73 -1.22 -12.18
C ASP A 23 -24.16 0.11 -11.65
N PRO A 24 -24.85 1.23 -11.88
CA PRO A 24 -24.40 2.51 -11.38
C PRO A 24 -24.34 2.46 -9.85
N ALA A 25 -23.27 2.99 -9.24
CA ALA A 25 -23.24 3.18 -7.80
C ALA A 25 -24.44 4.02 -7.35
N ASP A 26 -25.05 3.60 -6.24
CA ASP A 26 -26.10 4.37 -5.59
C ASP A 26 -25.49 5.69 -5.07
N SER A 27 -26.26 6.78 -5.09
CA SER A 27 -25.80 8.06 -4.56
C SER A 27 -25.88 8.06 -3.03
N SER A 28 -24.96 8.75 -2.34
CA SER A 28 -25.03 8.92 -0.89
C SER A 28 -26.16 9.84 -0.43
N GLU A 29 -26.83 10.58 -1.32
CA GLU A 29 -27.85 11.59 -0.97
C GLU A 29 -28.95 11.03 -0.06
N ASP A 30 -29.47 9.84 -0.38
CA ASP A 30 -30.57 9.19 0.35
C ASP A 30 -30.10 8.14 1.37
N VAL A 31 -28.79 7.99 1.56
CA VAL A 31 -28.19 6.94 2.38
C VAL A 31 -27.73 7.53 3.70
N SER A 32 -28.23 7.05 4.84
CA SER A 32 -27.73 7.51 6.16
C SER A 32 -26.30 6.98 6.42
N THR A 33 -25.46 7.77 7.11
CA THR A 33 -24.07 7.37 7.41
C THR A 33 -24.02 6.05 8.20
N ALA A 34 -24.99 5.85 9.10
CA ALA A 34 -25.15 4.63 9.90
C ALA A 34 -25.48 3.38 9.08
N SER A 35 -25.78 3.51 7.78
CA SER A 35 -25.95 2.38 6.86
C SER A 35 -24.76 2.18 5.91
N MET A 36 -23.81 3.11 5.91
CA MET A 36 -22.62 3.09 5.05
C MET A 36 -21.47 2.31 5.70
N SER A 37 -20.72 1.61 4.87
CA SER A 37 -19.37 1.14 5.18
C SER A 37 -18.34 2.10 4.58
N ALA A 38 -17.25 2.36 5.29
CA ALA A 38 -16.18 3.24 4.80
C ALA A 38 -14.80 2.58 4.92
N GLU A 39 -14.00 2.64 3.86
CA GLU A 39 -12.63 2.14 3.83
C GLU A 39 -11.69 3.32 3.58
N PHE A 40 -10.82 3.62 4.54
CA PHE A 40 -9.82 4.68 4.44
C PHE A 40 -8.41 4.07 4.44
N THR A 41 -7.55 4.55 3.55
CA THR A 41 -6.14 4.15 3.50
C THR A 41 -5.25 5.37 3.43
N ALA A 42 -4.20 5.41 4.25
CA ALA A 42 -3.07 6.32 4.12
C ALA A 42 -1.81 5.50 3.85
N LEU A 43 -1.14 5.75 2.72
CA LEU A 43 0.07 5.07 2.28
C LEU A 43 1.19 6.10 2.15
N GLN A 44 2.20 5.98 3.00
CA GLN A 44 3.43 6.76 2.92
C GLN A 44 4.53 5.93 2.27
N THR A 45 5.09 6.46 1.20
CA THR A 45 6.33 6.00 0.57
C THR A 45 7.45 6.99 0.88
N THR A 46 8.68 6.72 0.44
CA THR A 46 9.81 7.63 0.64
C THR A 46 9.56 9.05 0.11
N LYS A 47 8.74 9.22 -0.95
CA LYS A 47 8.58 10.52 -1.63
C LYS A 47 7.15 10.99 -1.78
N ARG A 48 6.20 10.26 -1.21
CA ARG A 48 4.78 10.49 -1.47
C ARG A 48 3.90 9.94 -0.37
N LEU A 49 2.94 10.75 0.05
CA LEU A 49 1.77 10.35 0.80
C LEU A 49 0.59 10.21 -0.15
N VAL A 50 -0.07 9.04 -0.15
CA VAL A 50 -1.31 8.79 -0.88
C VAL A 50 -2.41 8.47 0.13
N MET A 51 -3.53 9.14 0.01
CA MET A 51 -4.71 8.92 0.84
C MET A 51 -5.89 8.54 -0.05
N ALA A 52 -6.64 7.53 0.36
CA ALA A 52 -7.78 7.01 -0.38
C ALA A 52 -8.97 6.76 0.54
N ALA A 53 -10.17 6.91 -0.02
CA ALA A 53 -11.44 6.62 0.64
C ALA A 53 -12.39 5.91 -0.33
N GLU A 54 -13.09 4.90 0.16
CA GLU A 54 -14.18 4.21 -0.53
C GLU A 54 -15.41 4.10 0.38
N PHE A 55 -16.60 4.15 -0.22
CA PHE A 55 -17.86 4.09 0.51
C PHE A 55 -18.78 3.05 -0.12
N LYS A 56 -19.49 2.28 0.71
CA LYS A 56 -20.38 1.20 0.28
C LYS A 56 -21.68 1.19 1.09
N GLN A 57 -22.76 0.66 0.53
CA GLN A 57 -23.99 0.27 1.25
C GLN A 57 -24.26 -1.21 0.99
N GLY A 58 -24.06 -2.05 2.00
CA GLY A 58 -23.97 -3.49 1.77
C GLY A 58 -22.79 -3.79 0.84
N ASP A 59 -23.06 -4.49 -0.27
CA ASP A 59 -22.04 -4.87 -1.25
C ASP A 59 -21.93 -3.89 -2.43
N LYS A 60 -22.76 -2.85 -2.45
CA LYS A 60 -22.76 -1.85 -3.53
C LYS A 60 -21.86 -0.66 -3.20
N ALA A 61 -21.08 -0.22 -4.17
CA ALA A 61 -20.32 1.02 -4.03
C ALA A 61 -21.26 2.25 -4.03
N LEU A 62 -20.84 3.30 -3.33
CA LEU A 62 -21.56 4.56 -3.22
C LEU A 62 -20.78 5.70 -3.87
N THR A 63 -21.46 6.46 -4.73
CA THR A 63 -20.96 7.76 -5.18
C THR A 63 -21.43 8.83 -4.20
N LEU A 64 -20.49 9.62 -3.66
CA LEU A 64 -20.81 10.77 -2.83
C LEU A 64 -21.66 11.78 -3.63
N ALA A 65 -22.72 12.26 -3.01
CA ALA A 65 -23.54 13.36 -3.54
C ALA A 65 -22.67 14.60 -3.75
N ASN A 66 -23.08 15.49 -4.67
CA ASN A 66 -22.31 16.70 -5.00
C ASN A 66 -22.11 17.65 -3.81
N THR A 67 -22.96 17.53 -2.79
CA THR A 67 -22.90 18.29 -1.54
C THR A 67 -22.03 17.63 -0.48
N ASP A 68 -21.70 16.36 -0.63
CA ASP A 68 -20.85 15.61 0.29
C ASP A 68 -19.38 15.78 -0.10
N ARG A 69 -18.50 15.81 0.89
CA ARG A 69 -17.06 16.01 0.66
C ARG A 69 -16.27 15.07 1.55
N VAL A 70 -15.19 14.53 1.01
CA VAL A 70 -14.18 13.80 1.79
C VAL A 70 -12.86 14.55 1.72
N SER A 71 -12.25 14.73 2.88
CA SER A 71 -10.96 15.39 3.05
C SER A 71 -10.09 14.60 4.02
N ALA A 72 -8.81 14.95 4.06
CA ALA A 72 -7.91 14.49 5.10
C ALA A 72 -6.98 15.61 5.57
N SER A 73 -6.48 15.49 6.79
CA SER A 73 -5.45 16.36 7.35
C SER A 73 -4.22 15.52 7.70
N ALA A 74 -3.06 15.93 7.19
CA ALA A 74 -1.76 15.30 7.42
C ALA A 74 -0.65 16.34 7.24
N LEU A 75 0.50 16.18 7.92
CA LEU A 75 1.63 17.12 7.80
C LEU A 75 1.25 18.59 8.06
N GLY A 76 0.23 18.83 8.90
CA GLY A 76 -0.30 20.18 9.16
C GLY A 76 -1.01 20.84 7.97
N LYS A 77 -1.40 20.07 6.94
CA LYS A 77 -2.11 20.52 5.75
C LYS A 77 -3.43 19.77 5.60
N ASP A 78 -4.41 20.43 4.99
CA ASP A 78 -5.69 19.82 4.63
C ASP A 78 -5.75 19.52 3.13
N PHE A 79 -6.26 18.35 2.79
CA PHE A 79 -6.35 17.81 1.44
C PHE A 79 -7.80 17.50 1.11
N THR A 80 -8.32 18.07 0.03
CA THR A 80 -9.63 17.71 -0.51
C THR A 80 -9.47 16.59 -1.52
N PHE A 81 -10.29 15.55 -1.41
CA PHE A 81 -10.15 14.39 -2.28
C PHE A 81 -10.81 14.64 -3.62
N LYS A 82 -10.25 14.04 -4.67
CA LYS A 82 -10.82 13.99 -6.00
C LYS A 82 -11.42 12.60 -6.23
N LYS A 83 -12.58 12.55 -6.86
CA LYS A 83 -13.16 11.30 -7.32
C LYS A 83 -12.34 10.75 -8.48
N LEU A 84 -11.82 9.54 -8.31
CA LEU A 84 -11.25 8.67 -9.33
C LEU A 84 -12.13 7.42 -9.51
N GLY A 85 -11.86 6.66 -10.56
CA GLY A 85 -12.56 5.40 -10.86
C GLY A 85 -13.86 5.59 -11.65
N SER A 86 -14.49 4.47 -12.00
CA SER A 86 -15.75 4.43 -12.72
C SER A 86 -16.92 4.80 -11.80
N LYS A 87 -18.13 4.93 -12.36
CA LYS A 87 -19.34 5.08 -11.56
C LYS A 87 -19.61 3.84 -10.69
N SER A 88 -19.23 2.64 -11.11
CA SER A 88 -19.46 1.38 -10.37
C SER A 88 -18.44 1.13 -9.25
N GLN A 89 -17.28 1.78 -9.30
CA GLN A 89 -16.21 1.68 -8.28
C GLN A 89 -15.57 3.05 -8.02
N PRO A 90 -16.32 3.99 -7.41
CA PRO A 90 -15.78 5.30 -7.06
C PRO A 90 -14.74 5.19 -5.95
N VAL A 91 -13.53 5.70 -6.21
CA VAL A 91 -12.45 5.84 -5.22
C VAL A 91 -12.13 7.31 -5.10
N TYR A 92 -12.08 7.85 -3.89
CA TYR A 92 -11.71 9.24 -3.65
C TYR A 92 -10.27 9.28 -3.21
N ASN A 93 -9.45 10.16 -3.79
CA ASN A 93 -8.03 10.23 -3.45
C ASN A 93 -7.51 11.65 -3.24
N ALA A 94 -6.47 11.73 -2.42
CA ALA A 94 -5.59 12.88 -2.34
C ALA A 94 -4.14 12.39 -2.28
N GLN A 95 -3.20 13.21 -2.70
CA GLN A 95 -1.78 12.88 -2.67
C GLN A 95 -0.94 14.14 -2.45
N GLU A 96 0.22 13.93 -1.84
CA GLU A 96 1.25 14.95 -1.63
C GLU A 96 2.62 14.33 -1.94
N ASP A 97 3.43 15.01 -2.73
CA ASP A 97 4.84 14.68 -2.89
C ASP A 97 5.60 15.27 -1.69
N THR A 98 6.23 14.41 -0.89
CA THR A 98 6.87 14.79 0.38
C THR A 98 7.93 13.77 0.75
N ASP A 99 9.08 14.24 1.22
CA ASP A 99 10.12 13.39 1.83
C ASP A 99 9.92 13.24 3.35
N ASP A 100 9.02 14.04 3.95
CA ASP A 100 8.69 13.96 5.37
C ASP A 100 7.66 12.85 5.64
N ASP A 101 7.96 12.01 6.62
CA ASP A 101 7.03 11.00 7.13
C ASP A 101 5.94 11.66 8.00
N THR A 102 4.67 11.36 7.68
CA THR A 102 3.55 11.77 8.55
C THR A 102 3.40 10.82 9.75
N SER A 103 3.09 11.38 10.92
CA SER A 103 2.84 10.60 12.14
C SER A 103 1.38 10.18 12.30
N SER A 104 0.45 10.92 11.70
CA SER A 104 -0.98 10.61 11.71
C SER A 104 -1.69 11.18 10.48
N VAL A 105 -2.84 10.60 10.17
CA VAL A 105 -3.77 11.11 9.16
C VAL A 105 -5.17 11.08 9.74
N THR A 106 -5.87 12.21 9.64
CA THR A 106 -7.28 12.33 10.00
C THR A 106 -8.10 12.47 8.73
N PHE A 107 -9.10 11.62 8.54
CA PHE A 107 -10.06 11.66 7.45
C PHE A 107 -11.39 12.23 7.93
N THR A 108 -12.00 13.10 7.14
CA THR A 108 -13.30 13.69 7.44
C THR A 108 -14.24 13.48 6.26
N LEU A 109 -15.41 12.87 6.53
CA LEU A 109 -16.55 12.92 5.62
C LEU A 109 -17.51 14.01 6.11
N THR A 110 -17.69 15.06 5.31
CA THR A 110 -18.64 16.14 5.55
C THR A 110 -19.88 15.91 4.71
N ARG A 111 -21.04 15.80 5.35
CA ARG A 111 -22.34 15.62 4.68
C ARG A 111 -23.17 16.88 4.79
N SER A 112 -23.05 17.76 3.81
CA SER A 112 -23.61 19.13 3.91
C SER A 112 -25.14 19.13 4.06
N ALA A 113 -25.84 18.19 3.42
CA ALA A 113 -27.30 18.06 3.54
C ALA A 113 -27.74 17.71 4.97
N LEU A 114 -26.88 17.04 5.74
CA LEU A 114 -27.14 16.63 7.12
C LEU A 114 -26.45 17.53 8.15
N SER A 115 -25.67 18.53 7.71
CA SER A 115 -24.82 19.36 8.57
C SER A 115 -23.96 18.53 9.54
N SER A 116 -23.45 17.39 9.09
CA SER A 116 -22.68 16.45 9.91
C SER A 116 -21.26 16.24 9.38
N GLU A 117 -20.34 16.00 10.30
CA GLU A 117 -18.95 15.63 10.02
C GLU A 117 -18.61 14.34 10.74
N HIS A 118 -17.99 13.41 10.01
CA HIS A 118 -17.62 12.09 10.52
C HIS A 118 -16.11 11.93 10.42
N ILE A 119 -15.45 11.91 11.57
CA ILE A 119 -13.98 11.96 11.67
C ILE A 119 -13.44 10.58 11.99
N SER A 120 -12.50 10.11 11.18
CA SER A 120 -11.74 8.88 11.39
C SER A 120 -10.25 9.21 11.42
N ALA A 121 -9.43 8.48 12.17
CA ALA A 121 -8.03 8.82 12.30
C ALA A 121 -7.14 7.57 12.38
N VAL A 122 -5.92 7.68 11.87
CA VAL A 122 -4.91 6.64 11.99
C VAL A 122 -3.57 7.25 12.35
N ASN A 123 -2.92 6.67 13.36
CA ASN A 123 -1.51 6.91 13.58
C ASN A 123 -0.74 6.08 12.58
N MET A 124 0.12 6.72 11.81
CA MET A 124 0.95 6.03 10.84
C MET A 124 1.99 5.18 11.56
N PRO A 125 2.40 4.03 10.98
CA PRO A 125 3.60 3.35 11.43
C PRO A 125 4.81 4.29 11.38
N SER A 126 5.79 4.05 12.26
CA SER A 126 7.05 4.81 12.24
C SER A 126 7.75 4.63 10.89
N GLY A 127 8.32 5.72 10.38
CA GLY A 127 9.23 5.70 9.24
C GLY A 127 10.41 4.74 9.44
N PHE A 128 10.96 4.26 8.34
CA PHE A 128 12.17 3.46 8.30
C PHE A 128 12.85 3.57 6.94
N ASP A 129 14.09 3.12 6.88
CA ASP A 129 14.90 3.08 5.67
C ASP A 129 15.50 1.69 5.52
N ILE A 130 15.52 1.19 4.29
CA ILE A 130 16.18 -0.07 3.97
C ILE A 130 17.66 0.25 3.74
N SER A 131 18.51 -0.29 4.60
CA SER A 131 19.96 -0.10 4.56
C SER A 131 20.67 -1.19 3.75
N ALA A 132 20.07 -2.38 3.66
CA ALA A 132 20.54 -3.45 2.81
C ALA A 132 19.37 -4.34 2.33
N PRO A 133 19.41 -4.83 1.09
CA PRO A 133 20.35 -4.44 0.04
C PRO A 133 20.09 -3.01 -0.49
N SER A 134 21.07 -2.42 -1.17
CA SER A 134 20.87 -1.15 -1.88
C SER A 134 20.24 -1.38 -3.26
N GLY A 135 19.53 -0.38 -3.78
CA GLY A 135 19.01 -0.42 -5.15
C GLY A 135 20.14 -0.55 -6.18
N ASP A 136 19.82 -1.13 -7.33
CA ASP A 136 20.75 -1.38 -8.44
C ASP A 136 22.01 -2.22 -8.08
N SER A 137 22.01 -2.87 -6.91
CA SER A 137 23.13 -3.70 -6.47
C SER A 137 23.17 -5.04 -7.20
N THR A 138 24.36 -5.63 -7.29
CA THR A 138 24.54 -7.03 -7.70
C THR A 138 24.97 -7.83 -6.48
N ILE A 139 24.19 -8.85 -6.15
CA ILE A 139 24.37 -9.69 -4.97
C ILE A 139 24.66 -11.11 -5.41
N SER A 140 25.68 -11.72 -4.82
CA SER A 140 25.84 -13.17 -4.82
C SER A 140 25.36 -13.68 -3.46
N PRO A 141 24.18 -14.33 -3.38
CA PRO A 141 23.64 -14.83 -2.12
C PRO A 141 24.64 -15.77 -1.43
N ASN A 142 24.78 -15.64 -0.11
CA ASN A 142 25.60 -16.57 0.68
C ASN A 142 24.71 -17.74 1.10
N ASP A 143 25.07 -18.96 0.74
CA ASP A 143 24.26 -20.17 1.00
C ASP A 143 22.79 -20.04 0.56
N GLY A 144 22.55 -19.37 -0.57
CA GLY A 144 21.19 -19.17 -1.11
C GLY A 144 20.38 -18.10 -0.37
N LYS A 145 21.02 -17.29 0.49
CA LYS A 145 20.33 -16.31 1.33
C LYS A 145 20.75 -14.87 1.09
N ILE A 146 19.82 -13.95 1.33
CA ILE A 146 20.03 -12.50 1.29
C ILE A 146 19.66 -11.91 2.64
N LEU A 147 20.56 -11.11 3.21
CA LEU A 147 20.26 -10.33 4.40
C LEU A 147 19.56 -9.02 4.02
N LEU A 148 18.36 -8.82 4.53
CA LEU A 148 17.63 -7.56 4.51
C LEU A 148 17.85 -6.85 5.84
N VAL A 149 18.14 -5.55 5.82
CA VAL A 149 18.36 -4.74 7.02
C VAL A 149 17.66 -3.40 6.86
N TRP A 150 16.92 -2.97 7.89
CA TRP A 150 16.24 -1.68 7.91
C TRP A 150 16.41 -0.96 9.25
N SER A 151 16.30 0.37 9.21
CA SER A 151 16.34 1.18 10.43
C SER A 151 15.10 0.95 11.27
N ASN A 152 15.31 0.86 12.59
CA ASN A 152 14.23 0.65 13.54
C ASN A 152 14.05 1.88 14.43
N ASN A 153 13.72 3.00 13.80
CA ASN A 153 13.71 4.33 14.42
C ASN A 153 12.45 4.61 15.27
N GLY A 154 11.86 3.61 15.96
CA GLY A 154 10.68 3.84 16.78
C GLY A 154 9.97 2.59 17.28
N PHE A 155 8.64 2.70 17.46
CA PHE A 155 7.80 1.58 17.87
C PHE A 155 7.92 0.42 16.88
N LEU A 156 8.39 -0.71 17.38
CA LEU A 156 8.38 -1.99 16.67
C LEU A 156 6.92 -2.32 16.35
N SER A 157 6.58 -2.47 15.07
CA SER A 157 5.39 -3.25 14.76
C SER A 157 5.67 -4.68 15.22
N ASN A 158 4.70 -5.41 15.77
CA ASN A 158 4.93 -6.83 16.04
C ASN A 158 5.10 -7.64 14.73
N ARG A 159 4.82 -7.02 13.58
CA ARG A 159 4.74 -7.69 12.30
C ARG A 159 5.04 -6.76 11.13
N LEU A 160 5.78 -7.28 10.18
CA LEU A 160 6.14 -6.62 8.95
C LEU A 160 5.81 -7.55 7.77
N VAL A 161 5.38 -6.97 6.64
CA VAL A 161 5.10 -7.71 5.41
C VAL A 161 6.20 -7.41 4.41
N ILE A 162 6.80 -8.45 3.84
CA ILE A 162 7.78 -8.31 2.76
C ILE A 162 7.19 -8.92 1.51
N ASN A 163 7.14 -8.14 0.44
CA ASN A 163 6.76 -8.62 -0.89
C ASN A 163 8.00 -8.61 -1.78
N TYR A 164 8.17 -9.69 -2.52
CA TYR A 164 9.23 -9.86 -3.51
C TYR A 164 8.59 -9.90 -4.89
N ALA A 165 9.15 -9.17 -5.84
CA ALA A 165 8.83 -9.32 -7.24
C ALA A 165 10.13 -9.63 -7.99
N TYR A 166 10.13 -10.66 -8.83
CA TYR A 166 11.36 -11.09 -9.47
C TYR A 166 11.15 -11.50 -10.93
N ARG A 167 12.20 -11.31 -11.72
CA ARG A 167 12.34 -11.79 -13.09
C ARG A 167 13.68 -12.51 -13.24
N CYS A 168 13.62 -13.83 -13.32
CA CYS A 168 14.80 -14.70 -13.28
C CYS A 168 14.88 -15.62 -14.50
N SER A 169 16.10 -15.98 -14.89
CA SER A 169 16.37 -16.89 -16.00
C SER A 169 16.55 -18.32 -15.52
N LEU A 170 15.81 -19.24 -16.15
CA LEU A 170 15.93 -20.69 -16.00
C LEU A 170 16.30 -21.28 -17.37
N GLY A 171 17.60 -21.50 -17.61
CA GLY A 171 18.10 -21.84 -18.94
C GLY A 171 17.87 -20.71 -19.95
N SER A 172 17.13 -20.98 -21.02
CA SER A 172 16.72 -19.98 -22.02
C SER A 172 15.39 -19.28 -21.71
N THR A 173 14.68 -19.71 -20.66
CA THR A 173 13.37 -19.18 -20.29
C THR A 173 13.54 -18.09 -19.23
N THR A 174 12.71 -17.05 -19.31
CA THR A 174 12.58 -16.04 -18.25
C THR A 174 11.26 -16.25 -17.53
N ILE A 175 11.30 -16.33 -16.21
CA ILE A 175 10.14 -16.48 -15.33
C ILE A 175 10.01 -15.19 -14.52
N ALA A 176 8.80 -14.64 -14.47
CA ALA A 176 8.46 -13.53 -13.60
C ALA A 176 7.39 -14.00 -12.59
N SER A 177 7.59 -13.68 -11.31
CA SER A 177 6.68 -14.09 -10.25
C SER A 177 6.80 -13.16 -9.04
N THR A 178 5.96 -13.39 -8.05
CA THR A 178 5.94 -12.66 -6.79
C THR A 178 5.86 -13.63 -5.61
N ALA A 179 6.47 -13.25 -4.50
CA ALA A 179 6.36 -13.97 -3.23
C ALA A 179 6.03 -12.98 -2.11
N ARG A 180 5.46 -13.50 -1.02
CA ARG A 180 5.08 -12.71 0.15
C ARG A 180 5.46 -13.44 1.41
N GLU A 181 6.09 -12.72 2.32
CA GLU A 181 6.44 -13.18 3.65
C GLU A 181 5.91 -12.23 4.72
N VAL A 182 5.77 -12.78 5.92
CA VAL A 182 5.36 -12.04 7.11
C VAL A 182 6.38 -12.39 8.19
N THR A 183 7.08 -11.37 8.69
CA THR A 183 8.18 -11.53 9.66
C THR A 183 8.05 -10.54 10.81
N ALA A 184 8.91 -10.68 11.81
CA ALA A 184 9.02 -9.73 12.90
C ALA A 184 9.67 -8.41 12.43
N ASP A 185 9.36 -7.30 13.08
CA ASP A 185 9.98 -6.00 12.79
C ASP A 185 11.16 -5.75 13.74
N ASP A 186 12.20 -6.59 13.67
CA ASP A 186 13.38 -6.53 14.54
C ASP A 186 14.60 -5.85 13.88
N GLY A 187 14.40 -5.28 12.69
CA GLY A 187 15.40 -4.51 11.94
C GLY A 187 16.20 -5.32 10.93
N ASN A 188 16.04 -6.64 10.86
CA ASN A 188 16.66 -7.46 9.83
C ASN A 188 15.87 -8.72 9.51
N HIS A 189 16.09 -9.31 8.33
CA HIS A 189 15.49 -10.59 7.98
C HIS A 189 16.39 -11.32 7.00
N GLU A 190 16.66 -12.58 7.28
CA GLU A 190 17.40 -13.44 6.36
C GLU A 190 16.42 -14.11 5.41
N VAL A 191 16.50 -13.75 4.13
CA VAL A 191 15.62 -14.25 3.07
C VAL A 191 16.24 -15.50 2.47
N ASP A 192 15.53 -16.62 2.61
CA ASP A 192 15.87 -17.88 1.96
C ASP A 192 15.29 -17.91 0.54
N LEU A 193 16.16 -17.81 -0.48
CA LEU A 193 15.74 -17.78 -1.87
C LEU A 193 15.08 -19.08 -2.32
N ALA A 194 15.36 -20.22 -1.70
CA ALA A 194 14.67 -21.47 -2.02
C ALA A 194 13.18 -21.38 -1.65
N THR A 195 12.85 -20.68 -0.56
CA THR A 195 11.46 -20.40 -0.18
C THR A 195 10.80 -19.43 -1.14
N ILE A 196 11.48 -18.33 -1.48
CA ILE A 196 10.97 -17.29 -2.42
C ILE A 196 10.73 -17.85 -3.83
N PHE A 197 11.63 -18.72 -4.30
CA PHE A 197 11.57 -19.35 -5.61
C PHE A 197 10.81 -20.68 -5.64
N GLN A 198 10.21 -21.08 -4.51
CA GLN A 198 9.45 -22.33 -4.40
C GLN A 198 10.25 -23.56 -4.87
N GLY A 199 11.54 -23.59 -4.54
CA GLY A 199 12.50 -24.64 -4.92
C GLY A 199 12.99 -24.59 -6.37
N GLN A 200 12.69 -23.54 -7.14
CA GLN A 200 13.24 -23.38 -8.49
C GLN A 200 14.69 -22.88 -8.46
N ASN A 201 15.54 -23.53 -9.26
CA ASN A 201 16.97 -23.20 -9.36
C ASN A 201 17.22 -22.26 -10.54
N PHE A 202 17.11 -20.96 -10.30
CA PHE A 202 17.43 -19.94 -11.31
C PHE A 202 18.94 -19.77 -11.48
N ASN A 203 19.38 -19.44 -12.69
CA ASN A 203 20.78 -19.13 -12.96
C ASN A 203 21.14 -17.71 -12.52
N ARG A 204 20.18 -16.79 -12.68
CA ARG A 204 20.34 -15.34 -12.50
C ARG A 204 18.96 -14.70 -12.35
N CYS A 205 18.88 -13.65 -11.54
CA CYS A 205 17.76 -12.71 -11.57
C CYS A 205 18.27 -11.34 -11.99
N ASP A 206 17.68 -10.80 -13.05
CA ASP A 206 18.02 -9.47 -13.56
C ASP A 206 17.28 -8.36 -12.84
N ASP A 207 16.06 -8.67 -12.41
CA ASP A 207 15.21 -7.80 -11.63
C ASP A 207 14.74 -8.56 -10.40
N PHE A 208 15.15 -8.12 -9.21
CA PHE A 208 14.64 -8.58 -7.92
C PHE A 208 14.31 -7.34 -7.10
N ASP A 209 13.03 -7.15 -6.82
CA ASP A 209 12.51 -6.00 -6.10
C ASP A 209 11.99 -6.47 -4.75
N ILE A 210 12.29 -5.69 -3.71
CA ILE A 210 11.88 -5.95 -2.33
C ILE A 210 11.03 -4.77 -1.87
N ALA A 211 9.82 -5.04 -1.40
CA ALA A 211 8.92 -4.06 -0.82
C ALA A 211 8.62 -4.45 0.63
N ILE A 212 9.05 -3.61 1.57
CA ILE A 212 8.88 -3.79 3.01
C ILE A 212 7.75 -2.87 3.47
N GLN A 213 6.79 -3.44 4.20
CA GLN A 213 5.57 -2.75 4.60
C GLN A 213 5.28 -2.92 6.10
N ARG A 214 5.07 -1.79 6.77
CA ARG A 214 4.46 -1.71 8.10
C ARG A 214 3.01 -1.23 7.97
N GLU A 215 2.13 -1.78 8.79
CA GLU A 215 0.71 -1.44 8.79
C GLU A 215 0.22 -1.14 10.20
N ARG A 216 -0.72 -0.20 10.30
CA ARG A 216 -1.43 0.10 11.54
C ARG A 216 -2.89 0.37 11.25
N ARG A 217 -3.77 -0.24 12.05
CA ARG A 217 -5.19 0.09 12.04
C ARG A 217 -5.45 1.37 12.82
N GLY A 218 -6.30 2.22 12.28
CA GLY A 218 -6.80 3.41 12.96
C GLY A 218 -8.15 3.17 13.63
N THR A 219 -8.81 4.29 13.95
CA THR A 219 -10.15 4.36 14.50
C THR A 219 -11.08 4.95 13.45
N LEU A 220 -12.06 4.16 13.02
CA LEU A 220 -13.15 4.60 12.16
C LEU A 220 -14.21 5.32 13.02
N SER A 221 -14.84 6.37 12.50
CA SER A 221 -16.01 6.98 13.16
C SER A 221 -17.07 5.92 13.45
N SER A 222 -17.64 5.96 14.65
CA SER A 222 -18.74 5.09 15.06
C SER A 222 -20.04 5.36 14.31
N ASP A 223 -20.12 6.46 13.57
CA ASP A 223 -21.29 6.81 12.77
C ASP A 223 -21.40 5.96 11.50
N PHE A 224 -20.32 5.30 11.08
CA PHE A 224 -20.36 4.32 10.01
C PHE A 224 -20.85 2.97 10.56
N ARG A 225 -21.60 2.23 9.73
CA ARG A 225 -22.04 0.87 10.07
C ARG A 225 -20.85 -0.06 10.31
N SER A 226 -19.86 0.02 9.43
CA SER A 226 -18.66 -0.81 9.45
C SER A 226 -17.58 -0.19 8.56
N GLY A 227 -16.45 -0.88 8.44
CA GLY A 227 -15.37 -0.46 7.57
C GLY A 227 -14.01 -0.63 8.23
N SER A 228 -13.02 0.06 7.68
CA SER A 228 -11.68 0.06 8.23
C SER A 228 -10.92 1.33 7.88
N ILE A 229 -9.90 1.61 8.67
CA ILE A 229 -8.91 2.62 8.37
C ILE A 229 -7.52 2.04 8.59
N THR A 230 -6.66 2.16 7.58
CA THR A 230 -5.31 1.57 7.59
C THR A 230 -4.26 2.61 7.21
N GLY A 231 -3.23 2.75 8.05
CA GLY A 231 -2.02 3.51 7.77
C GLY A 231 -0.89 2.57 7.40
N VAL A 232 -0.16 2.89 6.34
CA VAL A 232 0.86 2.04 5.74
C VAL A 232 2.13 2.84 5.52
N GLN A 233 3.26 2.32 5.99
CA GLN A 233 4.59 2.76 5.60
C GLN A 233 5.19 1.73 4.66
N LEU A 234 5.54 2.15 3.45
CA LEU A 234 6.12 1.31 2.42
C LEU A 234 7.49 1.84 2.03
N ARG A 235 8.48 0.94 2.00
CA ARG A 235 9.81 1.20 1.43
C ARG A 235 10.13 0.12 0.42
N THR A 236 10.76 0.53 -0.67
CA THR A 236 11.09 -0.38 -1.77
C THR A 236 12.56 -0.25 -2.11
N VAL A 237 13.18 -1.39 -2.42
CA VAL A 237 14.47 -1.48 -3.09
C VAL A 237 14.23 -2.20 -4.39
N THR A 238 14.68 -1.60 -5.50
CA THR A 238 14.41 -2.11 -6.84
C THR A 238 15.69 -2.39 -7.60
N ASN A 239 15.57 -3.15 -8.69
CA ASN A 239 16.63 -3.48 -9.63
C ASN A 239 17.82 -4.23 -9.00
N ILE A 240 17.57 -5.06 -7.99
CA ILE A 240 18.63 -5.91 -7.42
C ILE A 240 18.90 -7.04 -8.41
N ARG A 241 20.17 -7.24 -8.75
CA ARG A 241 20.62 -8.36 -9.59
C ARG A 241 21.15 -9.48 -8.71
N LEU A 242 20.61 -10.68 -8.87
CA LEU A 242 21.09 -11.86 -8.17
C LEU A 242 21.91 -12.73 -9.12
N THR A 243 23.14 -13.04 -8.73
CA THR A 243 24.07 -13.90 -9.47
C THR A 243 24.49 -15.10 -8.63
N ASN A 244 24.86 -16.21 -9.26
CA ASN A 244 25.28 -17.43 -8.55
C ASN A 244 24.24 -17.95 -7.55
N ILE A 245 22.96 -17.87 -7.92
CA ILE A 245 21.85 -18.43 -7.15
C ILE A 245 22.03 -19.96 -7.23
N ARG A 246 22.35 -20.60 -6.11
CA ARG A 246 22.51 -22.06 -5.98
C ARG A 246 21.69 -22.56 -4.81
#